data_AF-A0A951GBS9-F1
#
_entry.id   AF-A0A951GBS9-F1
#
_cell.length_a   1.000
_cell.length_b   1.000
_cell.length_c   1.000
_cell.angle_alpha   90.00
_cell.angle_beta   90.00
_cell.angle_gamma   90.00
#
_symmetry.space_group_name_H-M   'P 1'
#
loop_
_entity.id
_entity.type
_entity.pdbx_description
1 polymer ?
#
loop_
_entity_poly.entity_id
_entity_poly.type
_entity_poly.pdbx_seq_one_letter_code
_entity_poly.pdbx_strand_id
1 'polypeptide(L)'
;MKLVAATLFCALLALCPAKAQEQAKCAASPHLLWGDGEHDDTAALNAWFRGETVIWAQTHEPAGAEIADRTFLLSSTVYVSGGTERRLERFQMIWPWRNEVVSGGIIATGNNPDEEPRTEGITMVGADPDEGVPYKAPDPEPLDHGVPRHCLTS
;
A
#
# COMPACT_ATOMS: atom_id res chain seq x y z
N MET A 1 62.29 -33.86 1.71
CA MET A 1 61.81 -33.55 0.35
C MET A 1 60.51 -32.78 0.50
N LYS A 2 60.56 -31.47 0.25
CA LYS A 2 59.47 -30.52 0.43
C LYS A 2 58.86 -30.21 -0.93
N LEU A 3 57.54 -29.96 -0.93
CA LEU A 3 56.78 -29.18 -1.91
C LEU A 3 56.49 -29.82 -3.29
N VAL A 4 55.61 -30.82 -3.34
CA VAL A 4 54.83 -31.10 -4.58
C VAL A 4 53.40 -31.51 -4.18
N ALA A 5 52.62 -30.59 -3.62
CA ALA A 5 51.20 -30.87 -3.31
C ALA A 5 50.31 -29.63 -3.32
N ALA A 6 50.73 -28.52 -3.92
CA ALA A 6 50.03 -27.23 -3.79
C ALA A 6 49.61 -26.56 -5.10
N THR A 7 49.80 -27.19 -6.26
CA THR A 7 49.59 -26.53 -7.56
C THR A 7 48.38 -27.01 -8.36
N LEU A 8 47.61 -28.00 -7.88
CA LEU A 8 46.43 -28.50 -8.62
C LEU A 8 45.08 -27.96 -8.13
N PHE A 9 45.05 -27.02 -7.17
CA PHE A 9 43.80 -26.51 -6.60
C PHE A 9 43.46 -25.06 -7.00
N CYS A 10 44.26 -24.41 -7.84
CA CYS A 10 44.02 -23.03 -8.27
C CYS A 10 43.45 -22.88 -9.69
N ALA A 11 43.35 -23.95 -10.47
CA ALA A 11 42.96 -23.85 -11.89
C ALA A 11 41.46 -24.00 -12.17
N LEU A 12 40.63 -24.34 -11.18
CA LEU A 12 39.19 -24.63 -11.38
C LEU A 12 38.24 -23.47 -11.02
N LEU A 13 38.75 -22.34 -10.56
CA LEU A 13 37.92 -21.18 -10.17
C LEU A 13 37.75 -20.11 -11.26
N ALA A 14 38.32 -20.32 -12.46
CA ALA A 14 38.50 -19.24 -13.43
C ALA A 14 37.43 -19.12 -14.54
N LEU A 15 36.43 -20.02 -14.65
CA LEU A 15 35.55 -20.03 -15.83
C LEU A 15 34.06 -20.28 -15.52
N CYS A 16 33.51 -19.50 -14.59
CA CYS A 16 32.10 -19.10 -14.71
C CYS A 16 32.02 -17.63 -14.33
N PRO A 17 31.94 -16.69 -15.29
CA PRO A 17 31.25 -15.45 -14.99
C PRO A 17 29.78 -15.86 -14.89
N ALA A 18 29.35 -16.30 -13.71
CA ALA A 18 27.97 -16.11 -13.33
C ALA A 18 27.82 -14.59 -13.25
N LYS A 19 27.56 -13.95 -14.40
CA LYS A 19 26.95 -12.64 -14.41
C LYS A 19 25.70 -12.86 -13.60
N ALA A 20 25.71 -12.42 -12.34
CA ALA A 20 24.50 -12.27 -11.57
C ALA A 20 23.59 -11.45 -12.48
N GLN A 21 22.61 -12.14 -13.07
CA GLN A 21 21.62 -11.52 -13.92
C GLN A 21 20.95 -10.53 -13.00
N GLU A 22 21.22 -9.25 -13.25
CA GLU A 22 20.60 -8.15 -12.53
C GLU A 22 19.12 -8.48 -12.50
N GLN A 23 18.58 -8.76 -11.31
CA GLN A 23 17.17 -9.09 -11.14
C GLN A 23 16.42 -8.00 -11.89
N ALA A 24 15.72 -8.37 -12.96
CA ALA A 24 14.91 -7.45 -13.71
C ALA A 24 14.02 -6.75 -12.66
N LYS A 25 14.24 -5.45 -12.46
CA LYS A 25 13.42 -4.63 -11.56
C LYS A 25 12.05 -4.54 -12.21
N CYS A 26 11.26 -5.58 -12.07
CA CYS A 26 9.84 -5.54 -12.34
C CYS A 26 9.25 -4.55 -11.35
N ALA A 27 9.00 -3.33 -11.81
CA ALA A 27 8.29 -2.35 -11.01
C ALA A 27 6.90 -2.92 -10.72
N ALA A 28 6.52 -2.97 -9.44
CA ALA A 28 5.15 -3.26 -9.07
C ALA A 28 4.23 -2.26 -9.79
N SER A 29 3.14 -2.75 -10.38
CA SER A 29 2.15 -1.86 -11.00
C SER A 29 1.54 -0.98 -9.90
N PRO A 30 1.37 0.34 -10.15
CA PRO A 30 0.82 1.24 -9.16
C PRO A 30 -0.61 0.85 -8.80
N HIS A 31 -1.02 1.11 -7.56
CA HIS A 31 -2.41 1.00 -7.16
C HIS A 31 -3.25 2.05 -7.90
N LEU A 32 -4.34 1.59 -8.53
CA LEU A 32 -5.30 2.45 -9.20
C LEU A 32 -6.45 2.77 -8.25
N LEU A 33 -6.75 4.05 -8.10
CA LEU A 33 -7.86 4.56 -7.30
C LEU A 33 -8.94 5.09 -8.22
N TRP A 34 -10.19 4.70 -7.99
CA TRP A 34 -11.35 5.07 -8.80
C TRP A 34 -12.17 6.19 -8.15
N GLY A 35 -12.55 6.03 -6.88
CA GLY A 35 -13.32 7.03 -6.14
C GLY A 35 -14.68 7.36 -6.76
N ASP A 36 -15.28 6.39 -7.46
CA ASP A 36 -16.56 6.50 -8.16
C ASP A 36 -17.73 5.75 -7.48
N GLY A 37 -17.45 4.95 -6.45
CA GLY A 37 -18.45 4.12 -5.76
C GLY A 37 -18.88 2.87 -6.52
N GLU A 38 -18.22 2.54 -7.64
CA GLU A 38 -18.52 1.37 -8.48
C GLU A 38 -17.41 0.33 -8.42
N HIS A 39 -16.16 0.76 -8.36
CA HIS A 39 -14.99 -0.10 -8.33
C HIS A 39 -14.45 -0.28 -6.91
N ASP A 40 -13.95 -1.48 -6.61
CA ASP A 40 -13.36 -1.76 -5.30
C ASP A 40 -12.04 -1.00 -5.12
N ASP A 41 -12.08 0.02 -4.26
CA ASP A 41 -10.98 0.91 -3.97
C ASP A 41 -10.14 0.45 -2.76
N THR A 42 -10.48 -0.66 -2.12
CA THR A 42 -9.93 -1.03 -0.80
C THR A 42 -8.40 -1.07 -0.78
N ALA A 43 -7.79 -1.73 -1.76
CA ALA A 43 -6.34 -1.85 -1.82
C ALA A 43 -5.67 -0.50 -2.08
N ALA A 44 -6.23 0.31 -2.99
CA ALA A 44 -5.67 1.60 -3.36
C ALA A 44 -5.85 2.64 -2.25
N LEU A 45 -6.99 2.67 -1.59
CA LEU A 45 -7.26 3.60 -0.50
C LEU A 45 -6.38 3.29 0.73
N ASN A 46 -6.18 2.01 1.05
CA ASN A 46 -5.22 1.59 2.07
C ASN A 46 -3.78 2.00 1.71
N ALA A 47 -3.34 1.75 0.47
CA ALA A 47 -2.01 2.18 0.01
C ALA A 47 -1.84 3.71 0.14
N TRP A 48 -2.86 4.47 -0.26
CA TRP A 48 -2.84 5.93 -0.12
C TRP A 48 -2.71 6.38 1.34
N PHE A 49 -3.50 5.80 2.26
CA PHE A 49 -3.41 6.09 3.70
C PHE A 49 -2.06 5.68 4.33
N ARG A 50 -1.37 4.68 3.77
CA ARG A 50 0.01 4.33 4.14
C ARG A 50 1.07 5.30 3.62
N GLY A 51 0.67 6.34 2.89
CA GLY A 51 1.60 7.31 2.32
C GLY A 51 2.13 6.92 0.94
N GLU A 52 1.65 5.84 0.32
CA GLU A 52 2.09 5.43 -1.02
C GLU A 52 1.52 6.34 -2.11
N THR A 53 2.20 6.39 -3.26
CA THR A 53 1.66 7.03 -4.46
C THR A 53 0.65 6.11 -5.12
N VAL A 54 -0.59 6.56 -5.21
CA VAL A 54 -1.65 5.92 -6.02
C VAL A 54 -2.04 6.83 -7.17
N ILE A 55 -2.54 6.22 -8.24
CA ILE A 55 -2.87 6.91 -9.49
C ILE A 55 -4.39 6.87 -9.69
N TRP A 56 -4.98 8.01 -10.05
CA TRP A 56 -6.38 8.07 -10.47
C TRP A 56 -6.57 7.28 -11.76
N ALA A 57 -7.48 6.31 -11.75
CA ALA A 57 -7.73 5.45 -12.90
C ALA A 57 -8.19 6.23 -14.14
N GLN A 58 -8.94 7.31 -13.96
CA GLN A 58 -9.54 8.07 -15.07
C GLN A 58 -8.57 9.08 -15.70
N THR A 59 -7.68 9.67 -14.90
CA THR A 59 -6.77 10.74 -15.38
C THR A 59 -5.33 10.28 -15.54
N HIS A 60 -4.97 9.14 -14.94
CA HIS A 60 -3.60 8.67 -14.80
C HIS A 60 -2.65 9.63 -14.05
N GLU A 61 -3.21 10.57 -13.30
CA GLU A 61 -2.45 11.50 -12.47
C GLU A 61 -2.33 10.98 -11.02
N PRO A 62 -1.28 11.34 -10.28
CA PRO A 62 -1.18 11.03 -8.86
C PRO A 62 -2.35 11.60 -8.06
N ALA A 63 -2.84 10.84 -7.07
CA ALA A 63 -3.96 11.28 -6.24
C ALA A 63 -3.63 12.48 -5.33
N GLY A 64 -2.34 12.69 -5.03
CA GLY A 64 -1.88 13.76 -4.14
C GLY A 64 -2.08 13.44 -2.66
N ALA A 65 -1.82 14.42 -1.80
CA ALA A 65 -1.99 14.31 -0.34
C ALA A 65 -3.44 14.53 0.11
N GLU A 66 -4.27 15.12 -0.74
CA GLU A 66 -5.63 15.51 -0.41
C GLU A 66 -6.60 14.90 -1.41
N ILE A 67 -7.65 14.28 -0.89
CA ILE A 67 -8.76 13.76 -1.69
C ILE A 67 -10.05 14.32 -1.12
N ALA A 68 -10.93 14.81 -1.99
CA ALA A 68 -12.23 15.34 -1.58
C ALA A 68 -13.34 14.96 -2.56
N ASP A 69 -14.57 14.91 -2.04
CA ASP A 69 -15.80 14.76 -2.84
C ASP A 69 -15.82 13.46 -3.67
N ARG A 70 -15.39 12.34 -3.05
CA ARG A 70 -15.31 11.00 -3.67
C ARG A 70 -16.12 9.96 -2.92
N THR A 71 -16.56 8.95 -3.67
CA THR A 71 -17.25 7.78 -3.13
C THR A 71 -16.38 6.55 -3.36
N PHE A 72 -16.15 5.75 -2.33
CA PHE A 72 -15.31 4.56 -2.40
C PHE A 72 -16.17 3.34 -2.11
N LEU A 73 -16.15 2.37 -3.03
CA LEU A 73 -16.71 1.05 -2.78
C LEU A 73 -15.62 0.17 -2.17
N LEU A 74 -15.93 -0.48 -1.06
CA LEU A 74 -14.94 -1.18 -0.26
C LEU A 74 -15.38 -2.61 0.04
N SER A 75 -14.45 -3.55 -0.14
CA SER A 75 -14.62 -4.97 0.12
C SER A 75 -14.08 -5.40 1.49
N SER A 76 -13.20 -4.61 2.11
CA SER A 76 -12.62 -4.89 3.44
C SER A 76 -12.18 -3.63 4.18
N THR A 77 -11.67 -3.78 5.39
CA THR A 77 -11.29 -2.69 6.31
C THR A 77 -10.31 -1.69 5.68
N VAL A 78 -10.52 -0.41 5.99
CA VAL A 78 -9.59 0.67 5.67
C VAL A 78 -8.82 1.05 6.93
N TYR A 79 -7.50 1.01 6.85
CA TYR A 79 -6.59 1.35 7.93
C TYR A 79 -6.02 2.74 7.73
N VAL A 80 -6.27 3.61 8.71
CA VAL A 80 -5.77 4.99 8.70
C VAL A 80 -4.62 5.08 9.69
N SER A 81 -3.41 5.29 9.18
CA SER A 81 -2.21 5.46 10.00
C SER A 81 -1.91 6.94 10.21
N GLY A 82 -1.37 7.31 11.38
CA GLY A 82 -0.84 8.65 11.61
C GLY A 82 0.42 8.94 10.80
N GLY A 83 0.73 10.22 10.62
CA GLY A 83 2.02 10.67 10.10
C GLY A 83 2.23 10.60 8.59
N THR A 84 1.18 10.34 7.80
CA THR A 84 1.29 10.21 6.34
C THR A 84 0.89 11.48 5.58
N GLU A 85 0.53 12.54 6.30
CA GLU A 85 0.09 13.85 5.77
C GLU A 85 -1.07 13.76 4.77
N ARG A 86 -1.81 12.64 4.81
CA ARG A 86 -3.03 12.40 4.04
C ARG A 86 -4.24 13.08 4.67
N ARG A 87 -5.08 13.65 3.81
CA ARG A 87 -6.34 14.30 4.18
C ARG A 87 -7.47 13.90 3.24
N LEU A 88 -8.52 13.29 3.78
CA LEU A 88 -9.73 12.91 3.06
C LEU A 88 -10.90 13.75 3.55
N GLU A 89 -11.64 14.38 2.65
CA GLU A 89 -12.77 15.27 3.00
C GLU A 89 -14.04 14.95 2.21
N ARG A 90 -15.20 15.21 2.80
CA ARG A 90 -16.52 15.14 2.13
C ARG A 90 -16.66 13.86 1.30
N PHE A 91 -16.32 12.74 1.91
CA PHE A 91 -16.25 11.46 1.24
C PHE A 91 -17.47 10.59 1.56
N GLN A 92 -17.59 9.48 0.85
CA GLN A 92 -18.45 8.37 1.23
C GLN A 92 -17.67 7.07 1.06
N MET A 93 -17.63 6.24 2.09
CA MET A 93 -17.06 4.89 2.07
C MET A 93 -18.21 3.90 2.27
N ILE A 94 -18.33 2.93 1.37
CA ILE A 94 -19.45 1.99 1.31
C ILE A 94 -18.90 0.57 1.44
N TRP A 95 -19.38 -0.18 2.43
CA TRP A 95 -19.17 -1.63 2.55
C TRP A 95 -20.49 -2.37 2.33
N PRO A 96 -20.82 -2.76 1.07
CA PRO A 96 -22.12 -3.33 0.74
C PRO A 96 -22.43 -4.60 1.53
N TRP A 97 -21.43 -5.46 1.71
CA TRP A 97 -21.58 -6.74 2.41
C TRP A 97 -21.85 -6.60 3.91
N ARG A 98 -21.46 -5.47 4.51
CA ARG A 98 -21.72 -5.13 5.90
C ARG A 98 -22.96 -4.24 6.07
N ASN A 99 -23.56 -3.77 4.97
CA ASN A 99 -24.59 -2.73 4.97
C ASN A 99 -24.15 -1.49 5.77
N GLU A 100 -22.90 -1.09 5.56
CA GLU A 100 -22.24 -0.03 6.30
C GLU A 100 -21.84 1.12 5.38
N VAL A 101 -22.03 2.35 5.88
CA VAL A 101 -21.62 3.58 5.21
C VAL A 101 -20.98 4.52 6.21
N VAL A 102 -19.77 4.98 5.90
CA VAL A 102 -19.06 6.04 6.62
C VAL A 102 -18.94 7.24 5.68
N SER A 103 -19.42 8.42 6.08
CA SER A 103 -19.55 9.54 5.15
C SER A 103 -19.45 10.91 5.80
N GLY A 104 -19.21 11.91 4.95
CA GLY A 104 -19.03 13.31 5.36
C GLY A 104 -17.67 13.56 6.00
N GLY A 105 -17.56 14.71 6.65
CA GLY A 105 -16.44 15.00 7.53
C GLY A 105 -15.05 15.05 6.89
N ILE A 106 -14.06 14.86 7.75
CA ILE A 106 -12.62 14.92 7.49
C ILE A 106 -11.96 13.74 8.20
N ILE A 107 -11.01 13.09 7.52
CA ILE A 107 -9.99 12.23 8.11
C ILE A 107 -8.62 12.85 7.78
N ALA A 108 -7.82 13.17 8.79
CA ALA A 108 -6.49 13.76 8.63
C ALA A 108 -5.44 12.99 9.44
N THR A 109 -4.40 12.52 8.77
CA THR A 109 -3.36 11.65 9.38
C THR A 109 -2.25 12.43 10.09
N GLY A 110 -2.10 13.72 9.83
CA GLY A 110 -1.03 14.54 10.43
C GLY A 110 0.36 14.12 9.96
N ASN A 111 1.40 14.63 10.64
CA ASN A 111 2.81 14.40 10.28
C ASN A 111 3.60 13.60 11.33
N ASN A 112 2.96 13.25 12.46
CA ASN A 112 3.56 12.43 13.51
C ASN A 112 3.00 11.00 13.44
N PRO A 113 3.83 9.97 13.16
CA PRO A 113 3.37 8.58 13.08
C PRO A 113 2.92 8.01 14.43
N ASP A 114 3.31 8.64 15.55
CA ASP A 114 2.92 8.23 16.90
C ASP A 114 1.61 8.87 17.37
N GLU A 115 1.01 9.76 16.57
CA GLU A 115 -0.28 10.39 16.85
C GLU A 115 -1.42 9.72 16.09
N GLU A 116 -2.58 9.65 16.74
CA GLU A 116 -3.80 9.14 16.11
C GLU A 116 -4.28 10.09 14.99
N PRO A 117 -4.78 9.55 13.86
CA PRO A 117 -5.47 10.35 12.86
C PRO A 117 -6.65 11.11 13.49
N ARG A 118 -6.85 12.36 13.06
CA ARG A 118 -7.97 13.20 13.48
C ARG A 118 -9.16 12.97 12.57
N THR A 119 -10.32 12.76 13.19
CA THR A 119 -11.60 12.65 12.49
C THR A 119 -12.57 13.73 12.96
N GLU A 120 -13.26 14.39 12.03
CA GLU A 120 -14.23 15.43 12.36
C GLU A 120 -15.46 15.31 11.45
N GLY A 121 -16.67 15.44 12.01
CA GLY A 121 -17.91 15.55 11.23
C GLY A 121 -18.28 14.30 10.42
N ILE A 122 -17.77 13.12 10.80
CA ILE A 122 -18.10 11.85 10.14
C ILE A 122 -19.43 11.31 10.66
N THR A 123 -20.25 10.80 9.75
CA THR A 123 -21.48 10.06 10.04
C THR A 123 -21.27 8.59 9.68
N MET A 124 -21.63 7.69 10.60
CA MET A 124 -21.54 6.24 10.42
C MET A 124 -22.93 5.62 10.49
N VAL A 125 -23.29 4.83 9.49
CA VAL A 125 -24.57 4.10 9.41
C VAL A 125 -24.26 2.62 9.26
N GLY A 126 -24.81 1.79 10.14
CA GLY A 126 -24.60 0.33 10.11
C GLY A 126 -23.21 -0.12 10.53
N ALA A 127 -22.33 0.81 10.93
CA ALA A 127 -20.98 0.50 11.38
C ALA A 127 -20.96 -0.25 12.71
N ASP A 128 -19.92 -1.06 12.87
CA ASP A 128 -19.61 -1.69 14.16
C ASP A 128 -19.28 -0.62 15.20
N PRO A 129 -19.71 -0.75 16.47
CA PRO A 129 -19.34 0.18 17.54
C PRO A 129 -17.82 0.39 17.71
N ASP A 130 -17.01 -0.58 17.31
CA ASP A 130 -15.55 -0.50 17.38
C ASP A 130 -14.92 0.14 16.12
N GLU A 131 -15.71 0.49 15.09
CA GLU A 131 -15.22 1.16 13.88
C GLU A 131 -14.79 2.61 14.19
N GLY A 132 -13.61 3.00 13.69
CA GLY A 132 -13.02 4.32 13.97
C GLY A 132 -12.44 4.47 15.39
N VAL A 133 -12.48 3.42 16.21
CA VAL A 133 -11.76 3.38 17.49
C VAL A 133 -10.26 3.16 17.22
N PRO A 134 -9.37 4.00 17.77
CA PRO A 134 -7.93 3.80 17.64
C PRO A 134 -7.53 2.41 18.14
N TYR A 135 -6.70 1.72 17.35
CA TYR A 135 -6.16 0.41 17.70
C TYR A 135 -4.65 0.40 17.52
N LYS A 136 -3.95 -0.41 18.32
CA LYS A 136 -2.52 -0.60 18.13
C LYS A 136 -2.30 -1.54 16.94
N ALA A 137 -1.94 -0.97 15.80
CA ALA A 137 -1.58 -1.75 14.62
C ALA A 137 -0.34 -2.61 14.90
N PRO A 138 -0.27 -3.83 14.32
CA PRO A 138 0.99 -4.56 14.27
C PRO A 138 2.02 -3.74 13.47
N ASP A 139 3.30 -3.95 13.77
CA ASP A 139 4.37 -3.33 13.00
C ASP A 139 4.18 -3.68 11.52
N PRO A 140 4.18 -2.69 10.61
CA PRO A 140 4.00 -2.97 9.19
C PRO A 140 5.12 -3.89 8.73
N GLU A 141 4.75 -5.06 8.19
CA GLU A 141 5.71 -5.90 7.50
C GLU A 141 6.34 -5.07 6.36
N PRO A 142 7.65 -5.19 6.11
CA PRO A 142 8.25 -4.63 4.91
C PRO A 142 7.41 -5.08 3.72
N LEU A 143 6.99 -4.14 2.88
CA LEU A 143 6.31 -4.46 1.63
C LEU A 143 7.31 -5.24 0.77
N ASP A 144 7.28 -6.57 0.88
CA ASP A 144 7.90 -7.43 -0.11
C ASP A 144 7.06 -7.24 -1.36
N HIS A 145 7.51 -6.34 -2.22
CA HIS A 145 7.10 -6.29 -3.62
C HIS A 145 7.63 -7.56 -4.29
N GLY A 146 7.15 -8.71 -3.84
CA GLY A 146 7.50 -10.00 -4.37
C GLY A 146 7.36 -9.93 -5.88
N VAL A 147 8.24 -10.66 -6.59
CA VAL A 147 8.28 -10.64 -8.05
C VAL A 147 6.86 -10.79 -8.59
N PRO A 148 6.31 -9.77 -9.28
CA PRO A 148 4.93 -9.82 -9.75
C PRO A 148 4.70 -11.11 -10.54
N ARG A 149 3.51 -11.73 -10.44
CA ARG A 149 3.25 -13.04 -11.10
C ARG A 149 3.50 -13.02 -12.61
N HIS A 150 3.36 -11.86 -13.25
CA HIS A 150 3.67 -11.64 -14.67
C HIS A 150 5.17 -11.63 -14.99
N CYS A 151 6.03 -11.61 -13.97
CA CYS A 151 7.48 -11.73 -14.06
C CYS A 151 8.00 -13.12 -13.69
N LEU A 152 7.12 -14.07 -13.34
CA LEU A 152 7.50 -15.46 -13.08
C LEU A 152 7.68 -16.30 -14.37
N THR A 153 7.74 -15.65 -15.53
CA THR A 153 8.00 -16.27 -16.83
C THR A 153 9.08 -15.52 -17.62
N SER A 154 10.33 -15.98 -17.52
CA SER A 154 11.14 -16.44 -18.65
C SER A 154 12.45 -17.07 -18.19
#